data_AF-A0A931TTC5-F1
#
_entry.id   AF-A0A931TTC5-F1
#
_cell.length_a   1.000
_cell.length_b   1.000
_cell.length_c   1.000
_cell.angle_alpha   90.00
_cell.angle_beta   90.00
_cell.angle_gamma   90.00
#
_symmetry.space_group_name_H-M   'P 1'
#
loop_
_entity.id
_entity.type
_entity.pdbx_description
1 polymer ?
#
loop_
_entity_poly.entity_id
_entity_poly.type
_entity_poly.pdbx_seq_one_letter_code
_entity_poly.pdbx_strand_id
1 'polypeptide(L)'
;MLSHNNINFIPLKGPILSFDLYQSYTKKAFIDIDILVQKKDLDACFQLLKELNFELKNPKFSSQKQKNFILKHLYHYTFYRKDDDCYIELHWNLFANQNITKEFQKEVWINYEIKQYQNFPLYKMKAEYEFLYLIVHACQHLHQRLFWLIDIYFYIKKHDEQFLLEVYLLSKRFNLEQHYLSTLLLMSEIMEFDLPKCFEKKIDARTINLKNIFVENILLSTKKRKNKAVKRAFLYLKSVYLLYGFNSFFYEIKSRNRKPENWESFVFPDKLFFLNQLFSRPIWLYRKILRKN
;
A
#
# COMPACT_ATOMS: atom_id res chain seq x y z
N MET A 1 -0.10 -24.41 1.03
CA MET A 1 -1.59 -24.32 1.13
C MET A 1 -2.23 -23.68 -0.11
N LEU A 2 -2.02 -22.38 -0.39
CA LEU A 2 -2.63 -21.74 -1.57
C LEU A 2 -2.27 -22.46 -2.87
N SER A 3 -0.98 -22.75 -3.08
CA SER A 3 -0.51 -23.51 -4.25
C SER A 3 -1.08 -24.93 -4.31
N HIS A 4 -1.34 -25.57 -3.16
CA HIS A 4 -1.95 -26.90 -3.12
C HIS A 4 -3.43 -26.88 -3.53
N ASN A 5 -4.08 -25.72 -3.46
CA ASN A 5 -5.44 -25.48 -3.93
C ASN A 5 -5.46 -24.81 -5.31
N ASN A 6 -4.34 -24.86 -6.06
CA ASN A 6 -4.18 -24.23 -7.38
C ASN A 6 -4.44 -22.72 -7.38
N ILE A 7 -4.17 -22.04 -6.26
CA ILE A 7 -4.29 -20.59 -6.16
C ILE A 7 -2.91 -19.94 -6.25
N ASN A 8 -2.73 -19.16 -7.32
CA ASN A 8 -1.52 -18.37 -7.53
C ASN A 8 -1.60 -17.07 -6.72
N PHE A 9 -0.50 -16.74 -6.04
CA PHE A 9 -0.38 -15.52 -5.25
C PHE A 9 1.02 -14.92 -5.35
N ILE A 10 1.10 -13.60 -5.25
CA ILE A 10 2.36 -12.84 -5.23
C ILE A 10 2.54 -12.25 -3.83
N PRO A 11 3.57 -12.65 -3.07
CA PRO A 11 3.96 -11.95 -1.85
C PRO A 11 4.35 -10.50 -2.18
N LEU A 12 3.80 -9.53 -1.47
CA LEU A 12 4.10 -8.10 -1.74
C LEU A 12 5.25 -7.58 -0.87
N LYS A 13 5.37 -8.07 0.36
CA LYS A 13 6.36 -7.64 1.38
C LYS A 13 6.71 -8.79 2.32
N GLY A 14 7.03 -8.47 3.58
CA GLY A 14 7.21 -9.44 4.65
C GLY A 14 8.43 -10.34 4.46
N PRO A 15 8.35 -11.63 4.84
CA PRO A 15 9.50 -12.54 4.86
C PRO A 15 10.20 -12.71 3.51
N ILE A 16 9.42 -12.75 2.42
CA ILE A 16 9.95 -12.98 1.07
C ILE A 16 10.80 -11.79 0.60
N LEU A 17 10.31 -10.57 0.81
CA LEU A 17 11.09 -9.35 0.55
C LEU A 17 12.31 -9.23 1.50
N SER A 18 12.18 -9.71 2.74
CA SER A 18 13.30 -9.74 3.69
C SER A 18 14.43 -10.66 3.18
N PHE A 19 14.07 -11.85 2.70
CA PHE A 19 15.03 -12.78 2.10
C PHE A 19 15.67 -12.18 0.84
N ASP A 20 14.82 -11.71 -0.08
CA ASP A 20 15.05 -10.61 -1.04
C ASP A 20 16.36 -9.85 -0.97
N LEU A 21 16.34 -8.99 0.04
CA LEU A 21 17.19 -7.82 0.17
C LEU A 21 18.26 -8.03 1.24
N TYR A 22 17.95 -8.80 2.28
CA TYR A 22 18.79 -8.93 3.46
C TYR A 22 19.40 -10.33 3.63
N GLN A 23 19.10 -11.26 2.72
CA GLN A 23 19.50 -12.67 2.78
C GLN A 23 19.10 -13.35 4.10
N SER A 24 17.95 -12.95 4.66
CA SER A 24 17.41 -13.48 5.91
C SER A 24 15.91 -13.21 6.04
N TYR A 25 15.16 -14.19 6.50
CA TYR A 25 13.73 -14.05 6.81
C TYR A 25 13.47 -13.24 8.09
N THR A 26 14.45 -13.07 8.98
CA THR A 26 14.25 -12.56 10.34
C THR A 26 14.95 -11.24 10.64
N LYS A 27 15.80 -10.74 9.74
CA LYS A 27 16.49 -9.43 9.90
C LYS A 27 15.53 -8.23 9.92
N LYS A 28 14.28 -8.43 9.55
CA LYS A 28 13.24 -7.41 9.53
C LYS A 28 12.01 -7.90 10.30
N ALA A 29 11.50 -7.09 11.21
CA ALA A 29 10.20 -7.32 11.81
C ALA A 29 9.08 -6.97 10.82
N PHE A 30 8.10 -7.85 10.72
CA PHE A 30 6.84 -7.63 10.01
C PHE A 30 5.70 -8.07 10.92
N ILE A 31 4.58 -7.36 10.82
CA ILE A 31 3.39 -7.61 11.65
C ILE A 31 2.39 -8.46 10.85
N ASP A 32 2.43 -8.33 9.54
CA ASP A 32 1.50 -8.90 8.58
C ASP A 32 2.21 -9.58 7.41
N ILE A 33 1.51 -10.54 6.80
CA ILE A 33 1.88 -11.16 5.54
C ILE A 33 0.97 -10.58 4.44
N ASP A 34 1.55 -9.74 3.59
CA ASP A 34 0.88 -9.16 2.42
C ASP A 34 0.94 -10.13 1.22
N ILE A 35 -0.21 -10.62 0.76
CA ILE A 35 -0.31 -11.44 -0.47
C ILE A 35 -1.30 -10.84 -1.46
N LEU A 36 -0.94 -10.82 -2.74
CA LEU A 36 -1.80 -10.45 -3.85
C LEU A 36 -2.33 -11.69 -4.56
N VAL A 37 -3.64 -11.77 -4.73
CA VAL A 37 -4.33 -12.85 -5.47
C VAL A 37 -5.13 -12.28 -6.63
N GLN A 38 -5.40 -13.10 -7.64
CA GLN A 38 -6.31 -12.68 -8.71
C GLN A 38 -7.72 -12.57 -8.15
N LYS A 39 -8.49 -11.57 -8.62
CA LYS A 39 -9.84 -11.32 -8.13
C LYS A 39 -10.79 -12.52 -8.30
N LYS A 40 -10.55 -13.36 -9.31
CA LYS A 40 -11.30 -14.60 -9.56
C LYS A 40 -11.11 -15.65 -8.45
N ASP A 41 -9.95 -15.66 -7.80
CA ASP A 41 -9.56 -16.63 -6.76
C ASP A 41 -9.83 -16.11 -5.34
N LEU A 42 -10.30 -14.86 -5.22
CA LEU A 42 -10.46 -14.16 -3.95
C LEU A 42 -11.45 -14.87 -3.01
N ASP A 43 -12.57 -15.36 -3.54
CA ASP A 43 -13.58 -16.05 -2.74
C ASP A 43 -13.07 -17.42 -2.25
N ALA A 44 -12.29 -18.13 -3.07
CA ALA A 44 -11.64 -19.38 -2.67
C ALA A 44 -10.59 -19.14 -1.58
N CYS A 45 -9.74 -18.12 -1.73
CA CYS A 45 -8.78 -17.71 -0.69
C CYS A 45 -9.48 -17.36 0.63
N PHE A 46 -10.58 -16.61 0.53
CA PHE A 46 -11.33 -16.16 1.70
C PHE A 46 -11.86 -17.35 2.52
N GLN A 47 -12.42 -18.38 1.88
CA GLN A 47 -12.90 -19.57 2.59
C GLN A 47 -11.75 -20.39 3.16
N LEU A 48 -10.69 -20.59 2.39
CA LEU A 48 -9.51 -21.33 2.82
C LEU A 48 -8.84 -20.71 4.07
N LEU A 49 -8.75 -19.37 4.12
CA LEU A 49 -8.26 -18.68 5.32
C LEU A 49 -9.16 -18.94 6.53
N LYS A 50 -10.48 -18.95 6.35
CA LYS A 50 -11.41 -19.29 7.45
C LYS A 50 -11.25 -20.74 7.93
N GLU A 51 -11.08 -21.69 7.01
CA GLU A 51 -10.81 -23.10 7.33
C GLU A 51 -9.51 -23.27 8.14
N LEU A 52 -8.55 -22.36 7.94
CA LEU A 52 -7.32 -22.27 8.73
C LEU A 52 -7.45 -21.50 10.06
N ASN A 53 -8.68 -21.25 10.52
CA ASN A 53 -8.97 -20.48 11.74
C ASN A 53 -8.50 -19.01 11.68
N PHE A 54 -8.30 -18.43 10.49
CA PHE A 54 -8.17 -16.99 10.38
C PHE A 54 -9.53 -16.29 10.43
N GLU A 55 -9.65 -15.33 11.32
CA GLU A 55 -10.83 -14.47 11.43
C GLU A 55 -10.67 -13.21 10.57
N LEU A 56 -11.73 -12.86 9.83
CA LEU A 56 -11.78 -11.56 9.15
C LEU A 56 -11.87 -10.43 10.18
N LYS A 57 -10.84 -9.59 10.25
CA LYS A 57 -10.83 -8.41 11.14
C LYS A 57 -11.38 -7.18 10.46
N ASN A 58 -10.98 -6.90 9.22
CA ASN A 58 -11.45 -5.74 8.48
C ASN A 58 -11.31 -5.92 6.96
N PRO A 59 -12.14 -5.24 6.16
CA PRO A 59 -13.45 -4.70 6.55
C PRO A 59 -14.46 -5.81 6.88
N LYS A 60 -15.26 -5.65 7.94
CA LYS A 60 -16.39 -6.55 8.22
C LYS A 60 -17.59 -6.22 7.32
N PHE A 61 -18.37 -7.23 6.98
CA PHE A 61 -19.59 -7.09 6.19
C PHE A 61 -20.59 -8.22 6.49
N SER A 62 -21.87 -7.94 6.32
CA SER A 62 -22.98 -8.88 6.54
C SER A 62 -23.93 -9.04 5.36
N SER A 63 -23.85 -8.17 4.33
CA SER A 63 -24.69 -8.26 3.13
C SER A 63 -23.86 -8.32 1.85
N GLN A 64 -24.45 -8.88 0.79
CA GLN A 64 -23.82 -8.89 -0.54
C GLN A 64 -23.58 -7.45 -1.05
N LYS A 65 -24.44 -6.50 -0.70
CA LYS A 65 -24.28 -5.09 -1.09
C LYS A 65 -23.06 -4.46 -0.43
N GLN A 66 -22.80 -4.77 0.83
CA GLN A 66 -21.58 -4.39 1.55
C GLN A 66 -20.33 -5.04 0.95
N LYS A 67 -20.37 -6.35 0.68
CA LYS A 67 -19.27 -7.08 0.00
C LYS A 67 -18.93 -6.45 -1.34
N ASN A 68 -19.93 -6.19 -2.18
CA ASN A 68 -19.75 -5.55 -3.48
C ASN A 68 -19.16 -4.13 -3.36
N PHE A 69 -19.59 -3.36 -2.35
CA PHE A 69 -19.00 -2.06 -2.08
C PHE A 69 -17.51 -2.17 -1.70
N ILE A 70 -17.17 -3.13 -0.84
CA ILE A 70 -15.77 -3.39 -0.43
C ILE A 70 -14.93 -3.72 -1.66
N LEU A 71 -15.34 -4.69 -2.47
CA LEU A 71 -14.59 -5.13 -3.66
C LEU A 71 -14.44 -4.04 -4.72
N LYS A 72 -15.32 -3.03 -4.72
CA LYS A 72 -15.26 -1.88 -5.63
C LYS A 72 -14.33 -0.78 -5.12
N HIS A 73 -14.23 -0.58 -3.81
CA HIS A 73 -13.63 0.62 -3.24
C HIS A 73 -12.42 0.40 -2.33
N LEU A 74 -12.21 -0.82 -1.87
CA LEU A 74 -11.02 -1.24 -1.12
C LEU A 74 -10.15 -2.16 -2.01
N TYR A 75 -9.07 -2.65 -1.41
CA TYR A 75 -8.02 -3.37 -2.10
C TYR A 75 -7.55 -4.64 -1.37
N HIS A 76 -7.85 -4.80 -0.08
CA HIS A 76 -7.55 -6.00 0.69
C HIS A 76 -8.62 -6.36 1.73
N TYR A 77 -8.52 -7.60 2.22
CA TYR A 77 -9.05 -8.05 3.50
C TYR A 77 -7.88 -8.23 4.48
N THR A 78 -8.07 -7.92 5.74
CA THR A 78 -7.14 -8.25 6.82
C THR A 78 -7.74 -9.37 7.65
N PHE A 79 -6.99 -10.46 7.73
CA PHE A 79 -7.27 -11.64 8.50
C PHE A 79 -6.33 -11.73 9.70
N TYR A 80 -6.79 -12.36 10.78
CA TYR A 80 -6.00 -12.57 11.99
C TYR A 80 -6.25 -13.95 12.55
N ARG A 81 -5.19 -14.62 12.98
CA ARG A 81 -5.27 -15.87 13.72
C ARG A 81 -4.64 -15.67 15.10
N LYS A 82 -5.41 -16.01 16.13
CA LYS A 82 -5.04 -15.78 17.53
C LYS A 82 -3.93 -16.72 18.02
N ASP A 83 -3.92 -17.96 17.52
CA ASP A 83 -3.04 -19.02 18.01
C ASP A 83 -1.55 -18.68 17.86
N ASP A 84 -1.19 -17.91 16.83
CA ASP A 84 0.18 -17.52 16.51
C ASP A 84 0.35 -16.00 16.27
N ASP A 85 -0.63 -15.20 16.68
CA ASP A 85 -0.67 -13.74 16.51
C ASP A 85 -0.38 -13.28 15.06
N CYS A 86 -0.85 -14.07 14.08
CA CYS A 86 -0.51 -13.86 12.68
C CYS A 86 -1.58 -13.01 11.96
N TYR A 87 -1.14 -11.95 11.29
CA TYR A 87 -1.98 -11.17 10.37
C TYR A 87 -1.68 -11.53 8.91
N ILE A 88 -2.74 -11.67 8.10
CA ILE A 88 -2.64 -11.81 6.64
C ILE A 88 -3.44 -10.68 6.00
N GLU A 89 -2.78 -9.88 5.17
CA GLU A 89 -3.48 -8.98 4.25
C GLU A 89 -3.65 -9.68 2.90
N LEU A 90 -4.89 -10.04 2.58
CA LEU A 90 -5.28 -10.65 1.32
C LEU A 90 -5.70 -9.56 0.33
N HIS A 91 -4.79 -9.16 -0.54
CA HIS A 91 -4.96 -8.11 -1.54
C HIS A 91 -5.54 -8.66 -2.85
N TRP A 92 -6.52 -7.94 -3.43
CA TRP A 92 -6.96 -8.13 -4.82
C TRP A 92 -6.59 -6.95 -5.72
N ASN A 93 -6.14 -5.83 -5.13
CA ASN A 93 -5.51 -4.72 -5.82
C ASN A 93 -4.26 -4.29 -5.05
N LEU A 94 -3.27 -3.74 -5.74
CA LEU A 94 -2.03 -3.26 -5.09
C LEU A 94 -2.28 -2.04 -4.20
N PHE A 95 -3.26 -1.21 -4.58
CA PHE A 95 -3.51 0.08 -3.95
C PHE A 95 -5.00 0.42 -3.92
N ALA A 96 -5.41 1.26 -2.97
CA ALA A 96 -6.79 1.72 -2.85
C ALA A 96 -7.25 2.55 -4.05
N ASN A 97 -6.37 3.40 -4.59
CA ASN A 97 -6.69 4.28 -5.70
C ASN A 97 -6.43 3.61 -7.06
N GLN A 98 -7.42 2.83 -7.50
CA GLN A 98 -7.35 2.12 -8.78
C GLN A 98 -7.32 3.04 -10.00
N ASN A 99 -7.82 4.28 -9.92
CA ASN A 99 -7.85 5.18 -11.07
C ASN A 99 -6.44 5.50 -11.62
N ILE A 100 -5.43 5.30 -10.78
CA ILE A 100 -4.04 5.69 -11.08
C ILE A 100 -3.18 4.47 -11.35
N THR A 101 -3.50 3.33 -10.72
CA THR A 101 -2.62 2.17 -10.66
C THR A 101 -3.18 0.93 -11.35
N LYS A 102 -4.35 1.05 -12.00
CA LYS A 102 -5.02 -0.07 -12.69
C LYS A 102 -4.15 -0.72 -13.76
N GLU A 103 -3.43 0.07 -14.55
CA GLU A 103 -2.56 -0.47 -15.60
C GLU A 103 -1.34 -1.19 -15.00
N PHE A 104 -0.65 -0.53 -14.06
CA PHE A 104 0.47 -1.10 -13.31
C PHE A 104 0.09 -2.43 -12.62
N GLN A 105 -1.09 -2.50 -12.01
CA GLN A 105 -1.58 -3.73 -11.38
C GLN A 105 -1.80 -4.88 -12.38
N LYS A 106 -2.31 -4.59 -13.58
CA LYS A 106 -2.46 -5.63 -14.61
C LYS A 106 -1.10 -6.16 -15.05
N GLU A 107 -0.13 -5.26 -15.20
CA GLU A 107 1.21 -5.60 -15.64
C GLU A 107 1.96 -6.47 -14.64
N VAL A 108 1.72 -6.30 -13.33
CA VAL A 108 2.32 -7.17 -12.29
C VAL A 108 1.99 -8.65 -12.50
N TRP A 109 0.77 -8.97 -12.95
CA TRP A 109 0.36 -10.35 -13.24
C TRP A 109 0.87 -10.88 -14.58
N ILE A 110 1.44 -10.02 -15.43
CA ILE A 110 2.08 -10.39 -16.71
C ILE A 110 3.60 -10.48 -16.52
N ASN A 111 4.16 -9.61 -15.68
CA ASN A 111 5.59 -9.45 -15.42
C ASN A 111 5.94 -10.00 -14.04
N TYR A 112 5.63 -11.27 -13.82
CA TYR A 112 6.11 -12.04 -12.69
C TYR A 112 7.22 -13.00 -13.11
N GLU A 113 7.97 -13.48 -12.13
CA GLU A 113 8.88 -14.60 -12.24
C GLU A 113 8.49 -15.68 -11.22
N ILE A 114 8.81 -16.94 -11.52
CA ILE A 114 8.70 -18.02 -10.53
C ILE A 114 10.07 -18.18 -9.90
N LYS A 115 10.15 -17.96 -8.59
CA LYS A 115 11.39 -18.07 -7.84
C LYS A 115 11.25 -19.13 -6.74
N GLN A 116 12.29 -19.93 -6.58
CA GLN A 116 12.35 -20.98 -5.57
C GLN A 116 12.70 -20.39 -4.21
N TYR A 117 11.86 -20.59 -3.21
CA TYR A 117 12.15 -20.26 -1.81
C TYR A 117 12.07 -21.53 -0.97
N GLN A 118 13.22 -22.01 -0.50
CA GLN A 118 13.32 -23.32 0.15
C GLN A 118 12.65 -24.41 -0.72
N ASN A 119 11.57 -25.02 -0.22
CA ASN A 119 10.88 -26.13 -0.87
C ASN A 119 9.66 -25.69 -1.69
N PHE A 120 9.41 -24.39 -1.87
CA PHE A 120 8.21 -23.91 -2.55
C PHE A 120 8.53 -22.88 -3.64
N PRO A 121 8.10 -23.10 -4.90
CA PRO A 121 8.13 -22.08 -5.93
C PRO A 121 7.02 -21.05 -5.66
N LEU A 122 7.37 -19.76 -5.73
CA LEU A 122 6.42 -18.66 -5.56
C LEU A 122 6.45 -17.72 -6.76
N TYR A 123 5.28 -17.18 -7.10
CA TYR A 123 5.17 -16.08 -8.05
C TYR A 123 5.72 -14.83 -7.36
N LYS A 124 6.65 -14.14 -8.00
CA LYS A 124 7.25 -12.89 -7.51
C LYS A 124 7.12 -11.83 -8.58
N MET A 125 6.90 -10.57 -8.21
CA MET A 125 7.08 -9.46 -9.13
C MET A 125 8.50 -9.47 -9.68
N LYS A 126 8.66 -9.18 -10.97
CA LYS A 126 9.98 -8.80 -11.51
C LYS A 126 10.53 -7.61 -10.74
N ALA A 127 11.86 -7.53 -10.65
CA ALA A 127 12.56 -6.60 -9.76
C ALA A 127 12.18 -5.13 -9.99
N GLU A 128 11.98 -4.71 -11.24
CA GLU A 128 11.63 -3.34 -11.61
C GLU A 128 10.22 -2.97 -11.11
N TYR A 129 9.30 -3.93 -11.18
CA TYR A 129 7.92 -3.78 -10.71
C TYR A 129 7.85 -3.83 -9.17
N GLU A 130 8.59 -4.74 -8.53
CA GLU A 130 8.67 -4.80 -7.06
C GLU A 130 9.26 -3.49 -6.50
N PHE A 131 10.35 -2.99 -7.10
CA PHE A 131 10.98 -1.74 -6.69
C PHE A 131 10.05 -0.54 -6.85
N LEU A 132 9.38 -0.40 -8.00
CA LEU A 132 8.41 0.67 -8.22
C LEU A 132 7.19 0.55 -7.29
N TYR A 133 6.72 -0.67 -7.02
CA TYR A 133 5.64 -0.92 -6.06
C TYR A 133 6.02 -0.42 -4.66
N LEU A 134 7.23 -0.73 -4.18
CA LEU A 134 7.72 -0.28 -2.86
C LEU A 134 7.80 1.24 -2.76
N ILE A 135 8.30 1.90 -3.82
CA ILE A 135 8.34 3.36 -3.92
C ILE A 135 6.93 3.96 -3.81
N VAL A 136 5.98 3.47 -4.61
CA VAL A 136 4.60 3.99 -4.60
C VAL A 136 3.92 3.73 -3.25
N HIS A 137 4.12 2.54 -2.67
CA HIS A 137 3.60 2.21 -1.35
C HIS A 137 4.14 3.16 -0.27
N ALA A 138 5.45 3.41 -0.26
CA ALA A 138 6.07 4.31 0.70
C ALA A 138 5.55 5.76 0.54
N CYS A 139 5.40 6.24 -0.70
CA CYS A 139 4.79 7.54 -1.03
C CYS A 139 3.35 7.67 -0.52
N GLN A 140 2.51 6.64 -0.67
CA GLN A 140 1.12 6.66 -0.19
C GLN A 140 1.00 6.85 1.33
N HIS A 141 2.04 6.45 2.05
CA HIS A 141 2.16 6.64 3.49
C HIS A 141 3.15 7.75 3.87
N LEU A 142 3.49 8.63 2.93
CA LEU A 142 4.39 9.79 3.11
C LEU A 142 5.74 9.43 3.75
N HIS A 143 6.27 8.24 3.43
CA HIS A 143 7.50 7.70 3.98
C HIS A 143 7.57 7.76 5.51
N GLN A 144 6.41 7.64 6.19
CA GLN A 144 6.33 7.87 7.64
C GLN A 144 7.11 6.84 8.49
N ARG A 145 7.50 5.71 7.89
CA ARG A 145 8.27 4.64 8.54
C ARG A 145 9.59 4.46 7.81
N LEU A 146 10.70 4.55 8.55
CA LEU A 146 12.05 4.50 7.98
C LEU A 146 12.35 3.15 7.30
N PHE A 147 11.81 2.04 7.81
CA PHE A 147 12.08 0.72 7.24
C PHE A 147 11.62 0.57 5.79
N TRP A 148 10.60 1.31 5.33
CA TRP A 148 10.23 1.31 3.91
C TRP A 148 11.32 1.92 3.04
N LEU A 149 11.98 2.97 3.53
CA LEU A 149 13.12 3.57 2.83
C LEU A 149 14.34 2.65 2.88
N ILE A 150 14.52 1.88 3.96
CA ILE A 150 15.59 0.89 4.07
C ILE A 150 15.40 -0.23 3.02
N ASP A 151 14.17 -0.72 2.81
CA ASP A 151 13.91 -1.70 1.74
C ASP A 151 14.29 -1.14 0.37
N ILE A 152 13.91 0.11 0.08
CA ILE A 152 14.25 0.79 -1.17
C ILE A 152 15.77 0.98 -1.29
N TYR A 153 16.46 1.31 -0.19
CA TYR A 153 17.92 1.44 -0.16
C TYR A 153 18.66 0.15 -0.47
N PHE A 154 18.25 -0.98 0.12
CA PHE A 154 18.87 -2.26 -0.20
C PHE A 154 18.57 -2.69 -1.64
N TYR A 155 17.42 -2.31 -2.19
CA TYR A 155 17.15 -2.47 -3.62
C TYR A 155 18.16 -1.69 -4.45
N ILE A 156 18.37 -0.40 -4.15
CA ILE A 156 19.35 0.43 -4.86
C ILE A 156 20.76 -0.16 -4.75
N LYS A 157 21.19 -0.61 -3.56
CA LYS A 157 22.53 -1.19 -3.37
C LYS A 157 22.77 -2.50 -4.10
N LYS A 158 21.70 -3.25 -4.39
CA LYS A 158 21.77 -4.55 -5.09
C LYS A 158 21.83 -4.42 -6.61
N HIS A 159 21.49 -3.25 -7.15
CA HIS A 159 21.34 -3.01 -8.57
C HIS A 159 22.22 -1.84 -9.03
N ASP A 160 22.44 -1.73 -10.34
CA ASP A 160 23.27 -0.68 -10.94
C ASP A 160 22.44 0.53 -11.41
N GLU A 161 23.12 1.54 -11.97
CA GLU A 161 22.46 2.73 -12.51
C GLU A 161 21.53 2.39 -13.70
N GLN A 162 21.85 1.36 -14.47
CA GLN A 162 21.03 0.93 -15.61
C GLN A 162 19.65 0.43 -15.13
N PHE A 163 19.61 -0.39 -14.08
CA PHE A 163 18.36 -0.80 -13.45
C PHE A 163 17.53 0.40 -12.97
N LEU A 164 18.17 1.40 -12.35
CA LEU A 164 17.46 2.61 -11.92
C LEU A 164 16.85 3.35 -13.14
N LEU A 165 17.58 3.44 -14.24
CA LEU A 165 17.07 4.05 -15.47
C LEU A 165 15.87 3.28 -16.05
N GLU A 166 15.92 1.94 -16.04
CA GLU A 166 14.81 1.09 -16.47
C GLU A 166 13.57 1.30 -15.62
N VAL A 167 13.71 1.34 -14.29
CA VAL A 167 12.58 1.63 -13.39
C VAL A 167 12.07 3.05 -13.58
N TYR A 168 12.93 4.02 -13.86
CA TYR A 168 12.51 5.36 -14.20
C TYR A 168 11.63 5.37 -15.46
N LEU A 169 12.03 4.69 -16.54
CA LEU A 169 11.23 4.55 -17.75
C LEU A 169 9.89 3.85 -17.48
N LEU A 170 9.90 2.79 -16.66
CA LEU A 170 8.70 2.12 -16.19
C LEU A 170 7.77 3.07 -15.43
N SER A 171 8.33 3.90 -14.54
CA SER A 171 7.58 4.88 -13.78
C SER A 171 6.94 5.93 -14.69
N LYS A 172 7.63 6.37 -15.76
CA LYS A 172 7.04 7.30 -16.74
C LYS A 172 5.85 6.67 -17.46
N ARG A 173 6.00 5.42 -17.91
CA ARG A 173 4.94 4.68 -18.60
C ARG A 173 3.64 4.65 -17.79
N PHE A 174 3.73 4.52 -16.47
CA PHE A 174 2.56 4.50 -15.58
C PHE A 174 2.21 5.84 -14.94
N ASN A 175 2.85 6.95 -15.35
CA ASN A 175 2.67 8.27 -14.75
C ASN A 175 3.00 8.33 -13.25
N LEU A 176 4.01 7.57 -12.82
CA LEU A 176 4.53 7.44 -11.46
C LEU A 176 5.92 8.08 -11.27
N GLU A 177 6.38 8.86 -12.25
CA GLU A 177 7.69 9.54 -12.25
C GLU A 177 7.91 10.37 -10.99
N GLN A 178 6.88 11.08 -10.53
CA GLN A 178 6.98 11.93 -9.35
C GLN A 178 7.14 11.13 -8.06
N HIS A 179 6.58 9.92 -7.95
CA HIS A 179 6.85 9.01 -6.82
C HIS A 179 8.30 8.58 -6.83
N TYR A 180 8.79 8.19 -8.00
CA TYR A 180 10.15 7.70 -8.20
C TYR A 180 11.19 8.79 -7.89
N LEU A 181 11.13 9.91 -8.59
CA LEU A 181 12.13 10.99 -8.45
C LEU A 181 12.11 11.61 -7.05
N SER A 182 10.93 11.85 -6.46
CA SER A 182 10.87 12.45 -5.12
C SER A 182 11.34 11.49 -4.03
N THR A 183 11.20 10.18 -4.22
CA THR A 183 11.76 9.16 -3.32
C THR A 183 13.27 9.09 -3.45
N LEU A 184 13.83 9.04 -4.67
CA LEU A 184 15.28 9.03 -4.84
C LEU A 184 15.94 10.31 -4.29
N LEU A 185 15.33 11.47 -4.53
CA LEU A 185 15.79 12.74 -3.97
C LEU A 185 15.71 12.77 -2.44
N LEU A 186 14.66 12.18 -1.86
CA LEU A 186 14.56 12.02 -0.41
C LEU A 186 15.70 11.13 0.12
N MET A 187 15.97 10.02 -0.56
CA MET A 187 17.02 9.08 -0.18
C MET A 187 18.41 9.71 -0.24
N SER A 188 18.69 10.55 -1.24
CA SER A 188 19.98 11.23 -1.33
C SER A 188 20.22 12.25 -0.23
N GLU A 189 19.17 12.69 0.47
CA GLU A 189 19.27 13.61 1.61
C GLU A 189 19.42 12.89 2.96
N ILE A 190 18.86 11.69 3.11
CA ILE A 190 18.75 11.00 4.41
C ILE A 190 19.54 9.68 4.50
N MET A 191 20.12 9.21 3.39
CA MET A 191 20.89 7.96 3.32
C MET A 191 22.19 8.17 2.52
N GLU A 192 23.13 7.23 2.66
CA GLU A 192 24.36 7.17 1.86
C GLU A 192 24.06 6.70 0.43
N PHE A 193 23.36 7.53 -0.33
CA PHE A 193 22.99 7.33 -1.72
C PHE A 193 23.25 8.60 -2.53
N ASP A 194 24.18 8.53 -3.47
CA ASP A 194 24.40 9.60 -4.43
C ASP A 194 23.38 9.48 -5.55
N LEU A 195 22.56 10.52 -5.74
CA LEU A 195 21.59 10.56 -6.84
C LEU A 195 22.33 10.56 -8.18
N PRO A 196 22.07 9.59 -9.09
CA PRO A 196 22.71 9.61 -10.39
C PRO A 196 22.44 10.90 -11.17
N LYS A 197 23.49 11.45 -11.82
CA LYS A 197 23.42 12.74 -12.54
C LYS A 197 22.33 12.80 -13.61
N CYS A 198 21.97 11.65 -14.19
CA CYS A 198 20.89 11.55 -15.17
C CYS A 198 19.51 11.91 -14.57
N PHE A 199 19.33 11.77 -13.25
CA PHE A 199 18.12 12.14 -12.52
C PHE A 199 18.15 13.58 -12.01
N GLU A 200 19.32 14.16 -11.71
CA GLU A 200 19.41 15.56 -11.26
C GLU A 200 18.73 16.53 -12.23
N LYS A 201 18.96 16.35 -13.54
CA LYS A 201 18.35 17.17 -14.60
C LYS A 201 16.83 17.01 -14.74
N LYS A 202 16.26 16.01 -14.07
CA LYS A 202 14.82 15.68 -14.09
C LYS A 202 14.11 16.16 -12.84
N ILE A 203 14.85 16.63 -11.83
CA ILE A 203 14.28 17.19 -10.60
C ILE A 203 13.67 18.56 -10.92
N ASP A 204 12.36 18.65 -10.76
CA ASP A 204 11.61 19.89 -10.90
C ASP A 204 11.10 20.42 -9.54
N ALA A 205 10.49 21.61 -9.55
CA ALA A 205 9.92 22.21 -8.36
C ALA A 205 8.85 21.32 -7.70
N ARG A 206 8.13 20.51 -8.48
CA ARG A 206 7.11 19.56 -8.01
C ARG A 206 7.76 18.42 -7.20
N THR A 207 8.84 17.86 -7.71
CA THR A 207 9.64 16.81 -7.08
C THR A 207 10.23 17.29 -5.75
N ILE A 208 10.82 18.49 -5.73
CA ILE A 208 11.38 19.11 -4.53
C ILE A 208 10.29 19.32 -3.47
N ASN A 209 9.12 19.81 -3.88
CA ASN A 209 7.98 20.02 -2.98
C ASN A 209 7.46 18.73 -2.35
N LEU A 210 7.40 17.64 -3.13
CA LEU A 210 7.03 16.31 -2.63
C LEU A 210 8.06 15.79 -1.63
N LYS A 211 9.35 15.85 -1.96
CA LYS A 211 10.43 15.48 -1.06
C LYS A 211 10.34 16.24 0.27
N ASN A 212 10.13 17.55 0.22
CA ASN A 212 10.00 18.39 1.43
C ASN A 212 8.79 17.98 2.29
N ILE A 213 7.67 17.58 1.68
CA ILE A 213 6.51 17.03 2.41
C ILE A 213 6.90 15.74 3.14
N PHE A 214 7.67 14.86 2.50
CA PHE A 214 8.11 13.61 3.11
C PHE A 214 9.06 13.83 4.28
N VAL A 215 10.07 14.70 4.11
CA VAL A 215 10.96 15.13 5.21
C VAL A 215 10.15 15.71 6.37
N GLU A 216 9.20 16.61 6.09
CA GLU A 216 8.36 17.21 7.12
C GLU A 216 7.54 16.13 7.86
N ASN A 217 6.99 15.15 7.15
CA ASN A 217 6.23 14.07 7.77
C ASN A 217 7.08 13.12 8.62
N ILE A 218 8.32 12.82 8.20
CA ILE A 218 9.31 12.06 8.99
C ILE A 218 9.61 12.82 10.30
N LEU A 219 9.91 14.12 10.21
CA LEU A 219 10.18 14.97 11.38
C LEU A 219 8.96 15.13 12.31
N LEU A 220 7.73 15.09 11.77
CA LEU A 220 6.52 15.07 12.60
C LEU A 220 6.36 13.77 13.38
N SER A 221 6.91 12.66 12.87
CA SER A 221 6.83 11.37 13.52
C SER A 221 7.69 11.33 14.80
N THR A 222 8.81 12.06 14.84
CA THR A 222 9.73 12.11 15.99
C THR A 222 9.30 13.05 17.13
N LYS A 223 8.59 14.15 16.84
CA LYS A 223 8.25 15.19 17.85
C LYS A 223 7.10 14.79 18.79
N LYS A 224 7.07 15.15 20.08
CA LYS A 224 5.86 15.02 20.94
C LYS A 224 4.93 16.24 20.77
N ARG A 225 4.11 16.31 19.71
CA ARG A 225 3.18 17.45 19.44
C ARG A 225 1.69 17.05 19.55
N LYS A 226 0.84 17.94 20.12
CA LYS A 226 -0.61 17.72 20.31
C LYS A 226 -1.44 17.69 19.00
N ASN A 227 -0.95 18.26 17.88
CA ASN A 227 -1.72 18.42 16.62
C ASN A 227 -1.18 17.64 15.40
N LYS A 228 -0.46 16.53 15.59
CA LYS A 228 0.13 15.76 14.47
C LYS A 228 -0.88 15.33 13.42
N ALA A 229 -2.07 14.89 13.85
CA ALA A 229 -3.07 14.32 12.95
C ALA A 229 -3.57 15.31 11.89
N VAL A 230 -3.83 16.56 12.28
CA VAL A 230 -4.30 17.61 11.37
C VAL A 230 -3.22 17.96 10.35
N LYS A 231 -1.99 18.16 10.83
CA LYS A 231 -0.86 18.48 9.95
C LYS A 231 -0.56 17.34 8.98
N ARG A 232 -0.58 16.07 9.43
CA ARG A 232 -0.44 14.89 8.55
C ARG A 232 -1.56 14.82 7.51
N ALA A 233 -2.80 15.10 7.89
CA ALA A 233 -3.91 15.11 6.94
C ALA A 233 -3.73 16.20 5.86
N PHE A 234 -3.22 17.37 6.23
CA PHE A 234 -2.87 18.44 5.29
C PHE A 234 -1.72 18.03 4.36
N LEU A 235 -0.61 17.53 4.91
CA LEU A 235 0.53 17.05 4.13
C LEU A 235 0.12 15.95 3.14
N TYR A 236 -0.71 15.02 3.59
CA TYR A 236 -1.24 13.97 2.75
C TYR A 236 -2.04 14.52 1.57
N LEU A 237 -3.01 15.42 1.83
CA LEU A 237 -3.81 16.01 0.75
C LEU A 237 -2.95 16.83 -0.23
N LYS A 238 -1.96 17.57 0.28
CA LYS A 238 -0.99 18.30 -0.55
C LYS A 238 -0.17 17.33 -1.41
N SER A 239 0.28 16.21 -0.85
CA SER A 239 1.01 15.18 -1.61
C SER A 239 0.13 14.53 -2.69
N VAL A 240 -1.14 14.24 -2.41
CA VAL A 240 -2.07 13.66 -3.38
C VAL A 240 -2.30 14.61 -4.55
N TYR A 241 -2.48 15.91 -4.26
CA TYR A 241 -2.55 16.93 -5.29
C TYR A 241 -1.25 16.99 -6.13
N LEU A 242 -0.09 17.00 -5.47
CA LEU A 242 1.19 17.03 -6.15
C LEU A 242 1.56 15.71 -6.84
N LEU A 243 0.99 14.56 -6.51
CA LEU A 243 1.26 13.31 -7.22
C LEU A 243 0.29 13.13 -8.39
N TYR A 244 -0.95 13.59 -8.24
CA TYR A 244 -2.05 13.12 -9.08
C TYR A 244 -3.03 14.21 -9.56
N GLY A 245 -2.81 15.47 -9.18
CA GLY A 245 -3.64 16.62 -9.59
C GLY A 245 -5.00 16.72 -8.89
N PHE A 246 -5.82 17.66 -9.37
CA PHE A 246 -7.12 18.02 -8.77
C PHE A 246 -8.14 16.86 -8.76
N ASN A 247 -8.24 16.10 -9.84
CA ASN A 247 -9.24 15.01 -9.94
C ASN A 247 -9.04 13.97 -8.83
N SER A 248 -7.79 13.60 -8.57
CA SER A 248 -7.44 12.64 -7.53
C SER A 248 -7.56 13.23 -6.12
N PHE A 249 -7.31 14.53 -5.96
CA PHE A 249 -7.57 15.23 -4.70
C PHE A 249 -9.05 15.15 -4.29
N PHE A 250 -9.98 15.43 -5.21
CA PHE A 250 -11.42 15.30 -4.92
C PHE A 250 -11.85 13.85 -4.71
N TYR A 251 -11.30 12.92 -5.49
CA TYR A 251 -11.51 11.48 -5.28
C TYR A 251 -11.11 11.08 -3.86
N GLU A 252 -9.98 11.57 -3.36
CA GLU A 252 -9.46 11.25 -2.04
C GLU A 252 -10.27 11.90 -0.91
N ILE A 253 -10.76 13.12 -1.11
CA ILE A 253 -11.71 13.72 -0.15
C ILE A 253 -12.99 12.89 -0.06
N LYS A 254 -13.49 12.37 -1.19
CA LYS A 254 -14.67 11.50 -1.25
C LYS A 254 -14.37 10.11 -0.70
N SER A 255 -13.17 9.56 -0.91
CA SER A 255 -12.76 8.24 -0.41
C SER A 255 -12.77 8.20 1.13
N ARG A 256 -12.48 9.33 1.78
CA ARG A 256 -12.58 9.47 3.26
C ARG A 256 -14.00 9.25 3.82
N ASN A 257 -15.03 9.23 2.97
CA ASN A 257 -16.39 8.86 3.37
C ASN A 257 -16.66 7.36 3.23
N ARG A 258 -15.74 6.58 2.68
CA ARG A 258 -15.84 5.13 2.55
C ARG A 258 -15.19 4.50 3.78
N LYS A 259 -16.01 4.24 4.81
CA LYS A 259 -15.56 3.67 6.09
C LYS A 259 -16.40 2.45 6.45
N PRO A 260 -16.11 1.27 5.87
CA PRO A 260 -16.81 0.03 6.22
C PRO A 260 -16.81 -0.27 7.71
N GLU A 261 -15.80 0.20 8.45
CA GLU A 261 -15.68 0.03 9.90
C GLU A 261 -16.84 0.68 10.66
N ASN A 262 -17.55 1.64 10.05
CA ASN A 262 -18.72 2.27 10.66
C ASN A 262 -19.95 1.35 10.64
N TRP A 263 -20.02 0.37 9.75
CA TRP A 263 -21.17 -0.53 9.65
C TRP A 263 -21.33 -1.43 10.88
N GLU A 264 -20.26 -1.63 11.64
CA GLU A 264 -20.32 -2.30 12.96
C GLU A 264 -21.09 -1.48 14.00
N SER A 265 -21.16 -0.16 13.85
CA SER A 265 -21.88 0.73 14.77
C SER A 265 -23.27 1.07 14.25
N PHE A 266 -23.37 1.41 12.97
CA PHE A 266 -24.64 1.72 12.34
C PHE A 266 -24.55 1.49 10.84
N VAL A 267 -25.54 0.80 10.28
CA VAL A 267 -25.66 0.57 8.85
C VAL A 267 -27.12 0.75 8.42
N PHE A 268 -27.35 1.61 7.43
CA PHE A 268 -28.66 1.72 6.79
C PHE A 268 -28.97 0.42 6.03
N PRO A 269 -30.25 0.00 5.98
CA PRO A 269 -30.68 -1.17 5.20
C PRO A 269 -30.24 -1.09 3.74
N ASP A 270 -30.11 -2.24 3.08
CA ASP A 270 -29.58 -2.31 1.71
C ASP A 270 -30.34 -1.40 0.72
N LYS A 271 -31.67 -1.20 0.87
CA LYS A 271 -32.45 -0.26 0.05
C LYS A 271 -31.96 1.19 0.14
N LEU A 272 -31.44 1.61 1.30
CA LEU A 272 -30.94 2.96 1.58
C LEU A 272 -29.41 3.00 1.74
N PHE A 273 -28.70 1.99 1.24
CA PHE A 273 -27.26 1.83 1.48
C PHE A 273 -26.40 3.03 1.09
N PHE A 274 -26.84 3.85 0.12
CA PHE A 274 -26.11 5.05 -0.29
C PHE A 274 -26.00 6.08 0.86
N LEU A 275 -26.96 6.10 1.79
CA LEU A 275 -26.92 6.96 2.99
C LEU A 275 -25.71 6.63 3.88
N ASN A 276 -25.23 5.38 3.89
CA ASN A 276 -24.02 5.02 4.64
C ASN A 276 -22.79 5.84 4.21
N GLN A 277 -22.72 6.25 2.94
CA GLN A 277 -21.62 7.08 2.44
C GLN A 277 -21.79 8.56 2.83
N LEU A 278 -23.03 9.05 2.85
CA LEU A 278 -23.34 10.42 3.24
C LEU A 278 -23.14 10.64 4.75
N PHE A 279 -23.60 9.69 5.56
CA PHE A 279 -23.54 9.75 7.02
C PHE A 279 -22.25 9.16 7.63
N SER A 280 -21.32 8.69 6.80
CA SER A 280 -20.05 8.10 7.26
C SER A 280 -19.24 9.02 8.18
N ARG A 281 -19.18 10.33 7.87
CA ARG A 281 -18.46 11.30 8.71
C ARG A 281 -19.16 11.59 10.04
N PRO A 282 -20.47 11.90 10.07
CA PRO A 282 -21.22 11.99 11.32
C PRO A 282 -21.06 10.75 12.21
N ILE A 283 -21.22 9.53 11.65
CA ILE A 283 -21.09 8.27 12.39
C ILE A 283 -19.66 8.11 12.92
N TRP A 284 -18.64 8.40 12.11
CA TRP A 284 -17.25 8.34 12.56
C TRP A 284 -16.95 9.34 13.68
N LEU A 285 -17.47 10.57 13.60
CA LEU A 285 -17.27 11.59 14.62
C LEU A 285 -17.96 11.18 15.93
N TYR A 286 -19.19 10.69 15.84
CA TYR A 286 -19.94 10.12 16.96
C TYR A 286 -19.15 9.00 17.65
N ARG A 287 -18.58 8.05 16.89
CA ARG A 287 -17.70 7.00 17.43
C ARG A 287 -16.47 7.56 18.14
N LYS A 288 -15.83 8.60 17.60
CA LYS A 288 -14.66 9.23 18.22
C LYS A 288 -15.00 9.97 19.52
N ILE A 289 -16.20 10.53 19.63
CA ILE A 289 -16.67 11.21 20.82
C ILE A 289 -17.05 10.19 21.91
N LEU A 290 -17.70 9.09 21.54
CA LEU A 290 -18.09 8.05 22.50
C LEU A 290 -16.96 7.12 22.94
N ARG A 291 -16.01 6.79 22.07
CA ARG A 291 -14.81 6.00 22.42
C ARG A 291 -13.74 6.80 23.18
N LYS A 292 -14.09 7.96 23.74
CA LYS A 292 -13.22 8.73 24.64
C LYS A 292 -13.31 8.30 26.11
N ASN A 293 -13.99 7.18 26.39
CA ASN A 293 -13.83 6.39 27.61
C ASN A 293 -13.12 5.08 27.25
#